data_AF-A0A850PNA0-F1
#
_entry.id   AF-A0A850PNA0-F1
#
_cell.length_a   1.000
_cell.length_b   1.000
_cell.length_c   1.000
_cell.angle_alpha   90.00
_cell.angle_beta   90.00
_cell.angle_gamma   90.00
#
_symmetry.space_group_name_H-M   'P 1'
#
loop_
_entity.id
_entity.type
_entity.pdbx_description
1 polymer ?
#
loop_
_entity_poly.entity_id
_entity_poly.type
_entity_poly.pdbx_seq_one_letter_code
_entity_poly.pdbx_strand_id
1 'polypeptide(L)'
;MSKETQTAAEGALVVDSDGTTSWWLPRVAAVAEVRLPVADGVELAVDAADPTLVLAWAAAPGAEIESLAGVFADAGLVDRVRALRGGGEQVVVENAPTLTRPWVRMATVAAVRQCAVLPLHEGALLLDLASATSGVGHAEAAAHVFGLAAPVLLALGEQCLAREIRGGAATELVEIAQVADAALAGTAWADDVHALAARLREEVSEIPDVFAFDFAGAVRADIDGPSVLMPVAVKTLEFVDPTLVPARILAWRGAAERELIIEVHDDHVVVSASLADGIDDRTLEANQLLAYAARLEDGGLIASSPMTVHDHTVSAALPIVGGDQAVSFGIIHADGDFDDVRVDAVGRDLLRVDRQMVDAFGDQRAAVAELHRTSLLDDQTEALDASTRYIRAAKAAAGDALTRLEERLDASIDDVDVRELIEARVAAVEAFEIRVERRAVSAGTEPLLAELVSRSGAE
;
A
#
# COMPACT_ATOMS: atom_id res chain seq x y z
N MET A 1 26.34 -20.85 -12.96
CA MET A 1 25.72 -19.65 -12.33
C MET A 1 26.84 -18.68 -12.00
N SER A 2 27.01 -17.64 -12.81
CA SER A 2 27.81 -16.49 -12.38
C SER A 2 27.00 -15.76 -11.32
N LYS A 3 27.62 -15.35 -10.21
CA LYS A 3 27.05 -14.31 -9.37
C LYS A 3 27.17 -13.02 -10.17
N GLU A 4 26.10 -12.56 -10.79
CA GLU A 4 25.98 -11.14 -11.10
C GLU A 4 26.03 -10.41 -9.76
N THR A 5 27.12 -9.67 -9.55
CA THR A 5 27.22 -8.75 -8.44
C THR A 5 26.29 -7.59 -8.78
N GLN A 6 25.04 -7.69 -8.33
CA GLN A 6 24.08 -6.60 -8.41
C GLN A 6 24.69 -5.41 -7.68
N THR A 7 25.18 -4.43 -8.45
CA THR A 7 25.70 -3.18 -7.90
C THR A 7 24.57 -2.52 -7.13
N ALA A 8 24.81 -2.23 -5.85
CA ALA A 8 23.88 -1.47 -5.03
C ALA A 8 23.55 -0.15 -5.76
N ALA A 9 22.28 0.26 -5.73
CA ALA A 9 21.90 1.53 -6.31
C ALA A 9 22.53 2.66 -5.48
N GLU A 10 23.05 3.70 -6.13
CA GLU A 10 23.65 4.85 -5.46
C GLU A 10 22.59 5.96 -5.31
N GLY A 11 22.51 6.57 -4.13
CA GLY A 11 21.68 7.73 -3.82
C GLY A 11 22.50 8.87 -3.19
N ALA A 12 21.84 9.96 -2.86
CA ALA A 12 22.47 11.13 -2.25
C ALA A 12 22.12 11.24 -0.76
N LEU A 13 23.13 11.20 0.11
CA LEU A 13 23.04 11.58 1.52
C LEU A 13 23.32 13.08 1.64
N VAL A 14 22.33 13.82 2.13
CA VAL A 14 22.34 15.27 2.31
C VAL A 14 22.31 15.60 3.79
N VAL A 15 23.14 16.56 4.20
CA VAL A 15 23.05 17.26 5.48
C VAL A 15 22.81 18.73 5.16
N ASP A 16 21.69 19.27 5.65
CA ASP A 16 21.35 20.69 5.50
C ASP A 16 22.01 21.53 6.62
N SER A 17 22.11 22.83 6.37
CA SER A 17 22.54 23.90 7.25
C SER A 17 21.84 23.95 8.63
N ASP A 18 20.61 23.43 8.74
CA ASP A 18 19.86 23.34 10.00
C ASP A 18 20.14 22.06 10.81
N GLY A 19 20.89 21.11 10.23
CA GLY A 19 21.19 19.80 10.82
C GLY A 19 20.21 18.68 10.44
N THR A 20 19.20 18.96 9.61
CA THR A 20 18.40 17.94 8.94
C THR A 20 19.32 17.02 8.14
N THR A 21 18.99 15.73 8.10
CA THR A 21 19.77 14.76 7.34
C THR A 21 18.82 13.82 6.62
N SER A 22 18.98 13.70 5.30
CA SER A 22 18.16 12.83 4.48
C SER A 22 19.03 12.06 3.50
N TRP A 23 18.60 10.85 3.15
CA TRP A 23 19.12 10.12 2.00
C TRP A 23 17.98 9.90 1.03
N TRP A 24 18.24 10.04 -0.27
CA TRP A 24 17.26 9.75 -1.31
C TRP A 24 17.89 9.11 -2.53
N LEU A 25 17.12 8.23 -3.17
CA LEU A 25 17.44 7.59 -4.42
C LEU A 25 16.85 8.42 -5.58
N PRO A 26 17.56 8.66 -6.70
CA PRO A 26 17.00 9.31 -7.88
C PRO A 26 16.09 8.34 -8.66
N ARG A 27 15.01 7.89 -8.00
CA ARG A 27 13.97 7.01 -8.52
C ARG A 27 12.64 7.36 -7.88
N VAL A 28 11.58 7.23 -8.66
CA VAL A 28 10.20 7.29 -8.19
C VAL A 28 9.71 5.88 -7.83
N ALA A 29 8.70 5.80 -6.95
CA ALA A 29 7.96 4.55 -6.73
C ALA A 29 7.32 4.06 -8.05
N ALA A 30 7.11 2.75 -8.19
CA ALA A 30 6.34 2.18 -9.29
C ALA A 30 4.83 2.19 -9.01
N VAL A 31 4.41 1.90 -7.77
CA VAL A 31 2.98 1.87 -7.39
C VAL A 31 2.62 3.09 -6.55
N ALA A 32 3.23 3.24 -5.38
CA ALA A 32 3.07 4.40 -4.50
C ALA A 32 4.28 4.52 -3.56
N GLU A 33 4.57 5.73 -3.11
CA GLU A 33 5.48 5.92 -1.97
C GLU A 33 4.74 5.57 -0.68
N VAL A 34 5.36 4.71 0.13
CA VAL A 34 4.87 4.29 1.44
C VAL A 34 5.79 4.89 2.49
N ARG A 35 5.25 5.77 3.34
CA ARG A 35 5.99 6.42 4.42
C ARG A 35 5.78 5.68 5.74
N LEU A 36 6.87 5.53 6.49
CA LEU A 36 6.95 4.76 7.73
C LEU A 36 7.63 5.60 8.82
N PRO A 37 6.96 5.87 9.95
CA PRO A 37 7.63 6.47 11.10
C PRO A 37 8.59 5.45 11.71
N VAL A 38 9.86 5.84 11.83
CA VAL A 38 10.91 5.01 12.45
C VAL A 38 11.05 5.35 13.93
N ALA A 39 11.13 6.64 14.24
CA ALA A 39 11.23 7.21 15.58
C ALA A 39 10.75 8.67 15.53
N ASP A 40 10.70 9.36 16.68
CA ASP A 40 10.32 10.77 16.73
C ASP A 40 11.25 11.62 15.83
N GLY A 41 10.67 12.18 14.76
CA GLY A 41 11.40 12.97 13.77
C GLY A 41 12.25 12.17 12.78
N VAL A 42 12.07 10.84 12.67
CA VAL A 42 12.72 9.98 11.67
C VAL A 42 11.68 9.24 10.84
N GLU A 43 11.74 9.43 9.51
CA GLU A 43 10.82 8.83 8.53
C GLU A 43 11.59 8.05 7.46
N LEU A 44 10.99 6.97 6.98
CA LEU A 44 11.48 6.09 5.92
C LEU A 44 10.44 6.00 4.81
N ALA A 45 10.87 6.14 3.55
CA ALA A 45 10.04 6.00 2.36
C ALA A 45 10.50 4.82 1.49
N VAL A 46 9.55 4.00 1.05
CA VAL A 46 9.77 2.80 0.20
C VAL A 46 8.77 2.75 -0.94
N ASP A 47 9.04 1.96 -1.97
CA ASP A 47 8.06 1.67 -3.03
C ASP A 47 7.08 0.58 -2.54
N ALA A 48 5.77 0.83 -2.61
CA ALA A 48 4.75 -0.20 -2.37
C ALA A 48 4.98 -1.46 -3.23
N ALA A 49 5.50 -1.28 -4.45
CA ALA A 49 5.78 -2.34 -5.40
C ALA A 49 7.07 -3.13 -5.10
N ASP A 50 7.92 -2.62 -4.21
CA ASP A 50 9.09 -3.28 -3.68
C ASP A 50 9.38 -2.81 -2.23
N PRO A 51 8.74 -3.42 -1.23
CA PRO A 51 8.97 -3.09 0.19
C PRO A 51 10.42 -3.34 0.68
N THR A 52 11.33 -3.83 -0.18
CA THR A 52 12.78 -3.91 0.10
C THR A 52 13.57 -2.71 -0.41
N LEU A 53 13.02 -1.93 -1.34
CA LEU A 53 13.65 -0.78 -1.97
C LEU A 53 13.39 0.50 -1.16
N VAL A 54 14.42 0.98 -0.46
CA VAL A 54 14.40 2.31 0.15
C VAL A 54 14.46 3.37 -0.96
N LEU A 55 13.46 4.24 -1.00
CA LEU A 55 13.41 5.41 -1.88
C LEU A 55 14.05 6.62 -1.19
N ALA A 56 13.71 6.84 0.08
CA ALA A 56 14.33 7.88 0.89
C ALA A 56 14.26 7.56 2.39
N TRP A 57 15.01 8.30 3.20
CA TRP A 57 14.73 8.50 4.61
C TRP A 57 15.12 9.92 5.02
N ALA A 58 14.47 10.45 6.04
CA ALA A 58 14.75 11.78 6.59
C ALA A 58 14.80 11.73 8.12
N ALA A 59 15.72 12.49 8.70
CA ALA A 59 15.88 12.67 10.14
C ALA A 59 15.98 14.17 10.44
N ALA A 60 14.98 14.69 11.16
CA ALA A 60 14.88 16.08 11.56
C ALA A 60 16.07 16.52 12.46
N PRO A 61 16.28 17.84 12.65
CA PRO A 61 17.32 18.34 13.53
C PRO A 61 17.14 17.83 14.96
N GLY A 62 18.13 17.06 15.45
CA GLY A 62 18.11 16.46 16.79
C GLY A 62 17.29 15.17 16.94
N ALA A 63 16.74 14.60 15.86
CA ALA A 63 16.06 13.30 15.89
C ALA A 63 17.01 12.13 16.24
N GLU A 64 16.44 11.04 16.78
CA GLU A 64 17.18 9.84 17.22
C GLU A 64 17.64 8.99 16.04
N ILE A 65 18.73 9.43 15.40
CA ILE A 65 19.36 8.78 14.23
C ILE A 65 19.84 7.34 14.54
N GLU A 66 20.05 7.03 15.81
CA GLU A 66 20.42 5.70 16.33
C GLU A 66 19.40 4.62 15.93
N SER A 67 18.13 4.98 15.79
CA SER A 67 17.06 4.10 15.32
C SER A 67 17.36 3.49 13.93
N LEU A 68 17.93 4.25 13.00
CA LEU A 68 18.26 3.81 11.64
C LEU A 68 19.28 2.66 11.60
N ALA A 69 20.15 2.54 12.60
CA ALA A 69 21.08 1.41 12.69
C ALA A 69 20.34 0.06 12.85
N GLY A 70 19.20 0.08 13.54
CA GLY A 70 18.31 -1.09 13.66
C GLY A 70 17.53 -1.36 12.36
N VAL A 71 17.02 -0.30 11.72
CA VAL A 71 16.29 -0.39 10.44
C VAL A 71 17.11 -1.08 9.37
N PHE A 72 18.36 -0.65 9.19
CA PHE A 72 19.23 -1.08 8.08
C PHE A 72 20.30 -2.11 8.44
N ALA A 73 20.36 -2.55 9.71
CA ALA A 73 21.46 -3.36 10.27
C ALA A 73 22.88 -2.77 10.05
N ASP A 74 22.99 -1.46 9.82
CA ASP A 74 24.26 -0.75 9.65
C ASP A 74 24.57 0.16 10.84
N ALA A 75 25.29 -0.39 11.83
CA ALA A 75 25.78 0.37 12.98
C ALA A 75 26.76 1.50 12.59
N GLY A 76 27.40 1.41 11.41
CA GLY A 76 28.30 2.44 10.90
C GLY A 76 27.59 3.65 10.30
N LEU A 77 26.32 3.53 9.89
CA LEU A 77 25.55 4.65 9.30
C LEU A 77 25.48 5.84 10.27
N VAL A 78 25.19 5.55 11.53
CA VAL A 78 25.07 6.55 12.60
C VAL A 78 26.37 7.36 12.75
N ASP A 79 27.52 6.70 12.71
CA ASP A 79 28.82 7.38 12.81
C ASP A 79 29.16 8.17 11.53
N ARG A 80 28.75 7.70 10.34
CA ARG A 80 28.87 8.47 9.08
C ARG A 80 28.01 9.74 9.13
N VAL A 81 26.74 9.63 9.49
CA VAL A 81 25.82 10.78 9.61
C VAL A 81 26.32 11.79 10.65
N ARG A 82 26.79 11.34 11.82
CA ARG A 82 27.39 12.22 12.84
C ARG A 82 28.65 12.92 12.33
N ALA A 83 29.51 12.23 11.58
CA ALA A 83 30.72 12.81 10.99
C ALA A 83 30.39 13.89 9.95
N LEU A 84 29.39 13.65 9.08
CA LEU A 84 28.90 14.61 8.08
C LEU A 84 28.26 15.84 8.76
N ARG A 85 27.37 15.64 9.75
CA ARG A 85 26.82 16.73 10.59
C ARG A 85 27.90 17.58 11.24
N GLY A 86 29.00 16.98 11.69
CA GLY A 86 30.16 17.70 12.22
C GLY A 86 30.94 18.55 11.20
N GLY A 87 30.71 18.31 9.90
CA GLY A 87 31.33 19.03 8.78
C GLY A 87 30.47 20.13 8.15
N GLY A 88 29.23 20.34 8.62
CA GLY A 88 28.28 21.33 8.09
C GLY A 88 27.43 20.82 6.93
N GLU A 89 26.92 21.75 6.11
CA GLU A 89 26.12 21.47 4.92
C GLU A 89 26.94 20.67 3.89
N GLN A 90 26.48 19.46 3.55
CA GLN A 90 27.21 18.51 2.69
C GLN A 90 26.25 17.62 1.88
N VAL A 91 26.69 17.24 0.68
CA VAL A 91 26.05 16.21 -0.15
C VAL A 91 27.11 15.17 -0.51
N VAL A 92 26.83 13.89 -0.24
CA VAL A 92 27.71 12.76 -0.57
C VAL A 92 26.92 11.65 -1.25
N VAL A 93 27.56 10.94 -2.18
CA VAL A 93 26.96 9.76 -2.83
C VAL A 93 27.16 8.55 -1.92
N GLU A 94 26.08 7.82 -1.62
CA GLU A 94 26.11 6.65 -0.75
C GLU A 94 25.16 5.55 -1.27
N ASN A 95 25.55 4.29 -1.07
CA ASN A 95 24.75 3.13 -1.49
C ASN A 95 23.38 3.13 -0.80
N ALA A 96 22.37 2.64 -1.51
CA ALA A 96 21.04 2.39 -0.95
C ALA A 96 21.13 1.46 0.27
N PRO A 97 20.59 1.87 1.42
CA PRO A 97 20.60 1.03 2.61
C PRO A 97 19.60 -0.13 2.42
N THR A 98 19.93 -1.29 3.00
CA THR A 98 19.09 -2.50 2.91
C THR A 98 18.24 -2.62 4.15
N LEU A 99 16.92 -2.75 4.00
CA LEU A 99 16.01 -2.98 5.14
C LEU A 99 16.21 -4.37 5.76
N THR A 100 16.11 -4.43 7.08
CA THR A 100 15.99 -5.71 7.81
C THR A 100 14.60 -6.34 7.58
N ARG A 101 14.50 -7.68 7.66
CA ARG A 101 13.25 -8.42 7.44
C ARG A 101 12.03 -7.85 8.19
N PRO A 102 12.11 -7.45 9.48
CA PRO A 102 10.96 -6.87 10.18
C PRO A 102 10.50 -5.55 9.58
N TRP A 103 11.43 -4.71 9.10
CA TRP A 103 11.11 -3.46 8.42
C TRP A 103 10.53 -3.67 7.01
N VAL A 104 10.99 -4.71 6.29
CA VAL A 104 10.34 -5.14 5.04
C VAL A 104 8.91 -5.64 5.29
N ARG A 105 8.65 -6.35 6.39
CA ARG A 105 7.30 -6.79 6.78
C ARG A 105 6.42 -5.59 7.15
N MET A 106 6.93 -4.64 7.92
CA MET A 106 6.24 -3.38 8.24
C MET A 106 5.88 -2.60 6.97
N ALA A 107 6.84 -2.43 6.06
CA ALA A 107 6.64 -1.82 4.75
C ALA A 107 5.57 -2.56 3.92
N THR A 108 5.58 -3.89 3.93
CA THR A 108 4.57 -4.71 3.22
C THR A 108 3.17 -4.51 3.81
N VAL A 109 3.03 -4.44 5.15
CA VAL A 109 1.74 -4.13 5.80
C VAL A 109 1.24 -2.74 5.40
N ALA A 110 2.11 -1.72 5.44
CA ALA A 110 1.74 -0.37 5.07
C ALA A 110 1.36 -0.26 3.57
N ALA A 111 2.13 -0.89 2.68
CA ALA A 111 1.84 -0.96 1.25
C ALA A 111 0.46 -1.61 0.96
N VAL A 112 0.14 -2.73 1.61
CA VAL A 112 -1.18 -3.37 1.47
C VAL A 112 -2.30 -2.49 2.06
N ARG A 113 -2.08 -1.85 3.22
CA ARG A 113 -3.06 -0.90 3.81
C ARG A 113 -3.34 0.32 2.94
N GLN A 114 -2.36 0.77 2.14
CA GLN A 114 -2.47 1.95 1.27
C GLN A 114 -3.01 1.61 -0.12
N CYS A 115 -2.53 0.52 -0.73
CA CYS A 115 -2.68 0.24 -2.16
C CYS A 115 -3.51 -1.00 -2.53
N ALA A 116 -3.96 -1.82 -1.56
CA ALA A 116 -4.83 -2.95 -1.91
C ALA A 116 -6.21 -2.47 -2.36
N VAL A 117 -6.76 -3.15 -3.38
CA VAL A 117 -8.10 -2.91 -3.93
C VAL A 117 -9.03 -4.13 -3.84
N LEU A 118 -8.49 -5.26 -3.39
CA LEU A 118 -9.27 -6.47 -3.12
C LEU A 118 -9.85 -6.40 -1.71
N PRO A 119 -11.01 -7.02 -1.45
CA PRO A 119 -11.55 -7.15 -0.10
C PRO A 119 -10.50 -7.75 0.85
N LEU A 120 -10.20 -7.01 1.92
CA LEU A 120 -9.31 -7.42 3.00
C LEU A 120 -10.12 -7.66 4.27
N HIS A 121 -9.73 -8.68 5.02
CA HIS A 121 -10.27 -8.94 6.33
C HIS A 121 -9.62 -7.96 7.32
N GLU A 122 -10.22 -6.78 7.48
CA GLU A 122 -9.72 -5.68 8.32
C GLU A 122 -9.24 -6.12 9.71
N GLY A 123 -9.97 -7.02 10.36
CA GLY A 123 -9.57 -7.57 11.67
C GLY A 123 -8.27 -8.41 11.65
N ALA A 124 -7.92 -9.01 10.52
CA ALA A 124 -6.67 -9.74 10.32
C ALA A 124 -5.54 -8.77 9.93
N LEU A 125 -5.87 -7.72 9.17
CA LEU A 125 -4.93 -6.63 8.83
C LEU A 125 -4.43 -5.90 10.09
N LEU A 126 -5.27 -5.79 11.13
CA LEU A 126 -4.85 -5.33 12.46
C LEU A 126 -3.90 -6.32 13.17
N LEU A 127 -4.04 -7.63 12.97
CA LEU A 127 -3.12 -8.64 13.50
C LEU A 127 -1.77 -8.62 12.77
N ASP A 128 -1.79 -8.48 11.44
CA ASP A 128 -0.60 -8.28 10.61
C ASP A 128 0.17 -7.02 11.05
N LEU A 129 -0.55 -5.91 11.27
CA LEU A 129 0.01 -4.66 11.80
C LEU A 129 0.60 -4.84 13.20
N ALA A 130 -0.12 -5.48 14.13
CA ALA A 130 0.38 -5.70 15.49
C ALA A 130 1.64 -6.59 15.50
N SER A 131 1.66 -7.64 14.67
CA SER A 131 2.80 -8.54 14.51
C SER A 131 4.02 -7.80 13.94
N ALA A 132 3.84 -7.04 12.85
CA ALA A 132 4.92 -6.23 12.27
C ALA A 132 5.44 -5.16 13.26
N THR A 133 4.54 -4.51 14.00
CA THR A 133 4.87 -3.52 15.05
C THR A 133 5.70 -4.15 16.17
N SER A 134 5.38 -5.38 16.58
CA SER A 134 6.20 -6.14 17.53
C SER A 134 7.56 -6.49 16.93
N GLY A 135 7.60 -6.89 15.65
CA GLY A 135 8.82 -7.28 14.94
C GLY A 135 9.86 -6.17 14.80
N VAL A 136 9.44 -4.91 14.66
CA VAL A 136 10.33 -3.74 14.65
C VAL A 136 10.71 -3.25 16.06
N GLY A 137 10.18 -3.85 17.12
CA GLY A 137 10.52 -3.57 18.52
C GLY A 137 9.58 -2.61 19.24
N HIS A 138 8.48 -2.16 18.63
CA HIS A 138 7.53 -1.21 19.21
C HIS A 138 6.50 -1.92 20.12
N ALA A 139 6.99 -2.58 21.18
CA ALA A 139 6.24 -3.52 21.99
C ALA A 139 4.95 -2.95 22.62
N GLU A 140 4.95 -1.70 23.11
CA GLU A 140 3.77 -1.08 23.73
C GLU A 140 2.66 -0.82 22.68
N ALA A 141 3.03 -0.29 21.51
CA ALA A 141 2.11 -0.09 20.40
C ALA A 141 1.57 -1.44 19.88
N ALA A 142 2.43 -2.45 19.75
CA ALA A 142 2.02 -3.80 19.36
C ALA A 142 1.01 -4.41 20.35
N ALA A 143 1.28 -4.34 21.66
CA ALA A 143 0.37 -4.82 22.69
C ALA A 143 -0.98 -4.10 22.67
N HIS A 144 -1.00 -2.79 22.38
CA HIS A 144 -2.24 -2.03 22.20
C HIS A 144 -3.06 -2.53 20.99
N VAL A 145 -2.44 -2.66 19.81
CA VAL A 145 -3.14 -3.13 18.61
C VAL A 145 -3.58 -4.58 18.74
N PHE A 146 -2.76 -5.47 19.32
CA PHE A 146 -3.18 -6.83 19.67
C PHE A 146 -4.36 -6.85 20.64
N GLY A 147 -4.42 -5.93 21.61
CA GLY A 147 -5.53 -5.83 22.56
C GLY A 147 -6.86 -5.44 21.90
N LEU A 148 -6.82 -4.68 20.80
CA LEU A 148 -7.97 -4.36 19.96
C LEU A 148 -8.35 -5.53 19.05
N ALA A 149 -7.36 -6.23 18.48
CA ALA A 149 -7.55 -7.32 17.52
C ALA A 149 -7.79 -8.71 18.16
N ALA A 150 -7.61 -8.86 19.47
CA ALA A 150 -7.72 -10.14 20.19
C ALA A 150 -9.04 -10.91 19.93
N PRO A 151 -10.24 -10.29 19.85
CA PRO A 151 -11.46 -11.02 19.48
C PRO A 151 -11.39 -11.69 18.11
N VAL A 152 -10.70 -11.06 17.15
CA VAL A 152 -10.50 -11.59 15.80
C VAL A 152 -9.47 -12.72 15.81
N LEU A 153 -8.38 -12.57 16.56
CA LEU A 153 -7.39 -13.65 16.76
C LEU A 153 -8.04 -14.91 17.33
N LEU A 154 -8.93 -14.76 18.32
CA LEU A 154 -9.70 -15.87 18.90
C LEU A 154 -10.65 -16.51 17.89
N ALA A 155 -11.38 -15.69 17.11
CA ALA A 155 -12.31 -16.20 16.09
C ALA A 155 -11.60 -16.96 14.96
N LEU A 156 -10.56 -16.37 14.35
CA LEU A 156 -9.75 -17.03 13.30
C LEU A 156 -9.01 -18.25 13.88
N GLY A 157 -8.57 -18.17 15.13
CA GLY A 157 -7.95 -19.27 15.86
C GLY A 157 -8.84 -20.51 15.94
N GLU A 158 -10.09 -20.35 16.37
CA GLU A 158 -11.03 -21.48 16.41
C GLU A 158 -11.42 -21.97 15.01
N GLN A 159 -11.52 -21.10 13.99
CA GLN A 159 -11.71 -21.53 12.59
C GLN A 159 -10.52 -22.38 12.08
N CYS A 160 -9.29 -22.04 12.46
CA CYS A 160 -8.10 -22.82 12.13
C CYS A 160 -8.11 -24.21 12.80
N LEU A 161 -8.51 -24.28 14.08
CA LEU A 161 -8.63 -25.54 14.82
C LEU A 161 -9.82 -26.39 14.33
N ALA A 162 -10.90 -25.75 13.87
CA ALA A 162 -11.99 -26.40 13.12
C ALA A 162 -11.57 -26.86 11.71
N ARG A 163 -10.36 -26.51 11.25
CA ARG A 163 -9.80 -26.77 9.92
C ARG A 163 -10.60 -26.11 8.79
N GLU A 164 -11.17 -24.94 9.06
CA GLU A 164 -11.75 -24.04 8.06
C GLU A 164 -10.65 -23.18 7.43
N ILE A 165 -9.68 -22.72 8.23
CA ILE A 165 -8.42 -22.12 7.77
C ILE A 165 -7.34 -23.21 7.68
N ARG A 166 -6.57 -23.23 6.59
CA ARG A 166 -5.53 -24.24 6.29
C ARG A 166 -4.37 -23.65 5.47
N GLY A 167 -3.31 -24.43 5.27
CA GLY A 167 -2.16 -24.05 4.46
C GLY A 167 -1.41 -22.87 5.06
N GLY A 168 -0.81 -22.00 4.24
CA GLY A 168 -0.03 -20.87 4.73
C GLY A 168 -0.81 -19.92 5.63
N ALA A 169 -2.13 -19.81 5.46
CA ALA A 169 -3.00 -19.03 6.35
C ALA A 169 -3.01 -19.54 7.80
N ALA A 170 -2.95 -20.86 7.99
CA ALA A 170 -2.84 -21.47 9.31
C ALA A 170 -1.44 -21.27 9.91
N THR A 171 -0.38 -21.34 9.08
CA THR A 171 1.00 -21.09 9.51
C THR A 171 1.19 -19.64 9.98
N GLU A 172 0.77 -18.65 9.18
CA GLU A 172 0.84 -17.23 9.55
C GLU A 172 0.05 -16.95 10.84
N LEU A 173 -1.15 -17.52 10.98
CA LEU A 173 -1.96 -17.37 12.19
C LEU A 173 -1.29 -17.96 13.44
N VAL A 174 -0.56 -19.08 13.30
CA VAL A 174 0.23 -19.68 14.39
C VAL A 174 1.37 -18.75 14.79
N GLU A 175 2.09 -18.16 13.83
CA GLU A 175 3.18 -17.21 14.10
C GLU A 175 2.64 -15.94 14.81
N ILE A 176 1.57 -15.35 14.27
CA ILE A 176 0.87 -14.19 14.87
C ILE A 176 0.39 -14.51 16.29
N ALA A 177 -0.21 -15.68 16.53
CA ALA A 177 -0.69 -16.07 17.86
C ALA A 177 0.46 -16.19 18.88
N GLN A 178 1.64 -16.63 18.46
CA GLN A 178 2.82 -16.72 19.32
C GLN A 178 3.40 -15.33 19.66
N VAL A 179 3.38 -14.40 18.71
CA VAL A 179 3.76 -13.00 18.97
C VAL A 179 2.75 -12.33 19.90
N ALA A 180 1.45 -12.58 19.70
CA ALA A 180 0.37 -12.06 20.54
C ALA A 180 0.44 -12.57 21.99
N ASP A 181 0.71 -13.86 22.21
CA ASP A 181 0.93 -14.48 23.55
C ASP A 181 2.01 -13.72 24.35
N ALA A 182 3.14 -13.42 23.71
CA ALA A 182 4.21 -12.63 24.33
C ALA A 182 3.83 -11.16 24.56
N ALA A 183 3.15 -10.52 23.59
CA ALA A 183 2.80 -9.10 23.66
C ALA A 183 1.66 -8.78 24.64
N LEU A 184 0.71 -9.72 24.83
CA LEU A 184 -0.46 -9.55 25.69
C LEU A 184 -0.26 -10.06 27.12
N ALA A 185 0.95 -10.48 27.50
CA ALA A 185 1.29 -10.94 28.84
C ALA A 185 0.90 -9.91 29.92
N GLY A 186 0.02 -10.31 30.85
CA GLY A 186 -0.48 -9.45 31.92
C GLY A 186 -1.68 -8.56 31.55
N THR A 187 -2.21 -8.67 30.33
CA THR A 187 -3.49 -8.05 29.94
C THR A 187 -4.69 -8.96 30.26
N ALA A 188 -5.91 -8.45 30.09
CA ALA A 188 -7.14 -9.23 30.28
C ALA A 188 -7.31 -10.38 29.25
N TRP A 189 -6.59 -10.34 28.13
CA TRP A 189 -6.64 -11.37 27.07
C TRP A 189 -5.58 -12.48 27.23
N ALA A 190 -4.68 -12.35 28.21
CA ALA A 190 -3.48 -13.19 28.30
C ALA A 190 -3.80 -14.70 28.36
N ASP A 191 -4.72 -15.12 29.24
CA ASP A 191 -5.03 -16.55 29.43
C ASP A 191 -5.67 -17.18 28.18
N ASP A 192 -6.58 -16.46 27.52
CA ASP A 192 -7.29 -16.95 26.32
C ASP A 192 -6.34 -17.05 25.12
N VAL A 193 -5.50 -16.03 24.90
CA VAL A 193 -4.52 -16.02 23.79
C VAL A 193 -3.41 -17.05 24.02
N HIS A 194 -2.94 -17.22 25.26
CA HIS A 194 -1.98 -18.26 25.61
C HIS A 194 -2.52 -19.66 25.34
N ALA A 195 -3.76 -19.93 25.77
CA ALA A 195 -4.42 -21.21 25.53
C ALA A 195 -4.64 -21.49 24.03
N LEU A 196 -5.01 -20.46 23.25
CA LEU A 196 -5.12 -20.58 21.80
C LEU A 196 -3.77 -20.86 21.14
N ALA A 197 -2.74 -20.06 21.43
CA ALA A 197 -1.42 -20.19 20.83
C ALA A 197 -0.78 -21.56 21.13
N ALA A 198 -1.05 -22.13 22.31
CA ALA A 198 -0.66 -23.50 22.65
C ALA A 198 -1.36 -24.55 21.76
N ARG A 199 -2.69 -24.47 21.60
CA ARG A 199 -3.48 -25.39 20.75
C ARG A 199 -3.07 -25.30 19.28
N LEU A 200 -2.97 -24.09 18.74
CA LEU A 200 -2.53 -23.86 17.35
C LEU A 200 -1.15 -24.44 17.07
N ARG A 201 -0.20 -24.28 18.02
CA ARG A 201 1.14 -24.85 17.89
C ARG A 201 1.12 -26.38 17.91
N GLU A 202 0.26 -27.01 18.71
CA GLU A 202 0.14 -28.49 18.75
C GLU A 202 -0.46 -29.05 17.46
N GLU A 203 -1.47 -28.38 16.88
CA GLU A 203 -2.19 -28.90 15.70
C GLU A 203 -1.52 -28.59 14.34
N VAL A 204 -0.65 -27.58 14.23
CA VAL A 204 -0.12 -27.08 12.94
C VAL A 204 1.39 -27.37 12.74
N SER A 205 2.12 -27.88 13.73
CA SER A 205 3.60 -27.97 13.72
C SER A 205 4.25 -29.05 12.81
N GLU A 206 3.57 -29.60 11.80
CA GLU A 206 4.10 -30.65 10.89
C GLU A 206 4.43 -30.15 9.47
N ILE A 207 4.97 -28.93 9.34
CA ILE A 207 5.07 -28.25 8.03
C ILE A 207 6.53 -27.83 7.73
N PRO A 208 7.17 -28.36 6.66
CA PRO A 208 8.50 -27.93 6.23
C PRO A 208 8.49 -26.63 5.43
N ASP A 209 9.47 -25.78 5.68
CA ASP A 209 9.74 -24.53 4.95
C ASP A 209 10.30 -24.83 3.54
N VAL A 210 9.53 -24.56 2.48
CA VAL A 210 9.88 -24.86 1.08
C VAL A 210 9.45 -23.72 0.14
N PHE A 211 10.35 -22.77 -0.10
CA PHE A 211 10.15 -21.71 -1.09
C PHE A 211 11.31 -21.63 -2.11
N ALA A 212 11.15 -22.33 -3.24
CA ALA A 212 11.85 -22.04 -4.49
C ALA A 212 11.13 -22.73 -5.66
N PHE A 213 10.35 -21.99 -6.45
CA PHE A 213 9.69 -22.50 -7.66
C PHE A 213 9.80 -21.49 -8.82
N ASP A 214 9.99 -22.01 -10.02
CA ASP A 214 10.20 -21.26 -11.28
C ASP A 214 9.38 -21.94 -12.39
N PHE A 215 8.42 -21.23 -13.01
CA PHE A 215 7.80 -21.65 -14.27
C PHE A 215 6.99 -20.56 -15.00
N ALA A 216 6.74 -20.77 -16.31
CA ALA A 216 6.13 -19.81 -17.24
C ALA A 216 4.97 -20.39 -18.10
N GLY A 217 3.98 -19.55 -18.48
CA GLY A 217 3.06 -19.83 -19.62
C GLY A 217 1.56 -19.45 -19.46
N ALA A 218 0.95 -19.00 -20.58
CA ALA A 218 -0.42 -18.48 -20.87
C ALA A 218 -1.65 -19.35 -20.41
N VAL A 219 -2.95 -18.98 -20.48
CA VAL A 219 -3.73 -18.11 -21.43
C VAL A 219 -4.89 -17.30 -20.74
N ARG A 220 -5.40 -16.25 -21.43
CA ARG A 220 -6.32 -15.13 -21.04
C ARG A 220 -7.84 -15.38 -21.29
N ALA A 221 -8.72 -14.67 -20.58
CA ALA A 221 -10.10 -14.31 -21.01
C ALA A 221 -10.66 -13.13 -20.19
N ASP A 222 -11.39 -12.21 -20.83
CA ASP A 222 -12.01 -10.99 -20.25
C ASP A 222 -13.54 -11.16 -20.12
N ILE A 223 -14.21 -10.49 -19.17
CA ILE A 223 -15.69 -10.40 -19.05
C ILE A 223 -16.09 -8.97 -18.68
N ASP A 224 -17.10 -8.45 -19.37
CA ASP A 224 -17.60 -7.07 -19.29
C ASP A 224 -19.11 -7.05 -18.95
N GLY A 225 -19.61 -6.03 -18.26
CA GLY A 225 -20.95 -6.02 -17.65
C GLY A 225 -21.64 -4.64 -17.63
N PRO A 226 -22.88 -4.49 -18.14
CA PRO A 226 -23.49 -3.17 -18.35
C PRO A 226 -24.26 -2.63 -17.14
N SER A 227 -24.19 -1.31 -16.92
CA SER A 227 -25.00 -0.59 -15.92
C SER A 227 -26.20 0.15 -16.53
N VAL A 228 -27.23 0.42 -15.71
CA VAL A 228 -28.55 0.94 -16.13
C VAL A 228 -28.76 2.37 -15.62
N LEU A 229 -29.26 3.26 -16.49
CA LEU A 229 -29.43 4.69 -16.20
C LEU A 229 -30.82 5.07 -15.65
N MET A 230 -30.82 6.10 -14.81
CA MET A 230 -31.98 6.86 -14.30
C MET A 230 -31.73 8.38 -14.52
N PRO A 231 -32.76 9.26 -14.43
CA PRO A 231 -32.73 10.58 -15.09
C PRO A 231 -31.98 11.71 -14.35
N VAL A 232 -31.84 12.83 -15.05
CA VAL A 232 -30.69 13.74 -15.03
C VAL A 232 -30.82 14.91 -14.05
N ALA A 233 -30.04 14.88 -12.96
CA ALA A 233 -29.18 16.02 -12.61
C ALA A 233 -27.93 15.99 -13.52
N VAL A 234 -27.17 17.08 -13.66
CA VAL A 234 -25.87 17.02 -14.36
C VAL A 234 -24.90 16.25 -13.47
N LYS A 235 -24.87 14.93 -13.69
CA LYS A 235 -24.03 13.97 -13.01
C LYS A 235 -22.75 13.79 -13.81
N THR A 236 -21.66 14.35 -13.32
CA THR A 236 -20.32 14.10 -13.86
C THR A 236 -19.72 12.92 -13.08
N LEU A 237 -19.02 12.04 -13.80
CA LEU A 237 -18.24 10.96 -13.20
C LEU A 237 -16.76 11.26 -13.38
N GLU A 238 -15.99 11.21 -12.30
CA GLU A 238 -14.54 11.40 -12.30
C GLU A 238 -13.84 10.27 -11.54
N PHE A 239 -12.51 10.22 -11.64
CA PHE A 239 -11.69 9.24 -10.96
C PHE A 239 -11.41 9.66 -9.51
N VAL A 240 -11.39 8.70 -8.59
CA VAL A 240 -10.69 8.87 -7.31
C VAL A 240 -9.18 8.79 -7.57
N ASP A 241 -8.43 9.69 -6.91
CA ASP A 241 -6.97 9.70 -6.93
C ASP A 241 -6.42 8.77 -5.81
N PRO A 242 -5.73 7.67 -6.14
CA PRO A 242 -5.19 6.74 -5.14
C PRO A 242 -3.99 7.29 -4.34
N THR A 243 -3.43 8.45 -4.68
CA THR A 243 -2.42 9.12 -3.84
C THR A 243 -3.06 9.98 -2.75
N LEU A 244 -4.31 10.41 -2.93
CA LEU A 244 -5.04 11.27 -1.99
C LEU A 244 -5.96 10.49 -1.04
N VAL A 245 -6.34 9.26 -1.41
CA VAL A 245 -7.21 8.38 -0.61
C VAL A 245 -6.67 6.94 -0.69
N PRO A 246 -6.47 6.22 0.44
CA PRO A 246 -6.08 4.82 0.41
C PRO A 246 -7.07 3.97 -0.38
N ALA A 247 -6.57 3.20 -1.34
CA ALA A 247 -7.37 2.60 -2.42
C ALA A 247 -8.45 1.63 -1.91
N ARG A 248 -8.26 1.03 -0.73
CA ARG A 248 -9.21 0.11 -0.07
C ARG A 248 -10.42 0.77 0.57
N ILE A 249 -10.43 2.09 0.79
CA ILE A 249 -11.52 2.76 1.54
C ILE A 249 -12.77 2.92 0.67
N LEU A 250 -12.58 3.28 -0.61
CA LEU A 250 -13.66 3.52 -1.57
C LEU A 250 -13.82 2.31 -2.50
N ALA A 251 -15.05 2.10 -3.00
CA ALA A 251 -15.42 0.94 -3.80
C ALA A 251 -14.72 0.93 -5.18
N TRP A 252 -13.48 0.44 -5.21
CA TRP A 252 -12.68 0.33 -6.41
C TRP A 252 -13.26 -0.69 -7.40
N ARG A 253 -13.38 -0.30 -8.67
CA ARG A 253 -13.93 -1.17 -9.74
C ARG A 253 -12.96 -1.41 -10.90
N GLY A 254 -11.70 -1.00 -10.74
CA GLY A 254 -10.66 -1.09 -11.76
C GLY A 254 -10.24 0.28 -12.28
N ALA A 255 -9.03 0.36 -12.83
CA ALA A 255 -8.39 1.63 -13.17
C ALA A 255 -9.16 2.51 -14.17
N ALA A 256 -9.96 1.89 -15.06
CA ALA A 256 -10.76 2.56 -16.07
C ALA A 256 -12.12 3.10 -15.56
N GLU A 257 -12.61 2.58 -14.44
CA GLU A 257 -13.89 2.98 -13.86
C GLU A 257 -13.81 4.33 -13.14
N ARG A 258 -14.95 5.01 -13.01
CA ARG A 258 -15.06 6.34 -12.39
C ARG A 258 -16.01 6.31 -11.21
N GLU A 259 -15.45 6.19 -10.02
CA GLU A 259 -16.21 6.03 -8.78
C GLU A 259 -16.80 7.34 -8.26
N LEU A 260 -16.17 8.48 -8.57
CA LEU A 260 -16.55 9.77 -8.02
C LEU A 260 -17.78 10.33 -8.73
N ILE A 261 -18.84 10.54 -7.97
CA ILE A 261 -20.09 11.12 -8.42
C ILE A 261 -20.12 12.60 -8.03
N ILE A 262 -20.28 13.47 -9.02
CA ILE A 262 -20.42 14.93 -8.84
C ILE A 262 -21.81 15.33 -9.36
N GLU A 263 -22.67 15.82 -8.46
CA GLU A 263 -24.03 16.26 -8.79
C GLU A 263 -24.16 17.76 -8.50
N VAL A 264 -24.40 18.54 -9.55
CA VAL A 264 -24.49 20.00 -9.47
C VAL A 264 -25.96 20.42 -9.27
N HIS A 265 -26.22 21.18 -8.21
CA HIS A 265 -27.52 21.80 -7.89
C HIS A 265 -27.45 23.33 -8.06
N ASP A 266 -28.54 24.04 -7.78
CA ASP A 266 -28.62 25.50 -7.99
C ASP A 266 -27.75 26.31 -7.02
N ASP A 267 -27.46 25.79 -5.82
CA ASP A 267 -26.76 26.47 -4.73
C ASP A 267 -25.54 25.70 -4.15
N HIS A 268 -25.40 24.41 -4.46
CA HIS A 268 -24.31 23.56 -3.98
C HIS A 268 -23.95 22.46 -4.99
N VAL A 269 -22.80 21.81 -4.78
CA VAL A 269 -22.37 20.60 -5.48
C VAL A 269 -22.28 19.47 -4.48
N VAL A 270 -22.93 18.34 -4.74
CA VAL A 270 -22.75 17.11 -3.95
C VAL A 270 -21.65 16.29 -4.58
N VAL A 271 -20.65 15.94 -3.77
CA VAL A 271 -19.57 15.01 -4.12
C VAL A 271 -19.79 13.73 -3.32
N SER A 272 -19.84 12.58 -3.98
CA SER A 272 -20.06 11.28 -3.32
C SER A 272 -19.33 10.12 -3.97
N ALA A 273 -19.08 9.08 -3.17
CA ALA A 273 -18.52 7.80 -3.58
C ALA A 273 -19.01 6.69 -2.65
N SER A 274 -19.06 5.44 -3.12
CA SER A 274 -19.35 4.28 -2.27
C SER A 274 -18.10 3.85 -1.48
N LEU A 275 -18.29 3.39 -0.24
CA LEU A 275 -17.26 2.68 0.52
C LEU A 275 -17.07 1.26 -0.05
N ALA A 276 -15.87 0.70 0.10
CA ALA A 276 -15.58 -0.66 -0.33
C ALA A 276 -16.28 -1.72 0.54
N ASP A 277 -16.52 -2.90 -0.05
CA ASP A 277 -17.12 -4.02 0.66
C ASP A 277 -16.26 -4.45 1.87
N GLY A 278 -16.88 -4.50 3.06
CA GLY A 278 -16.22 -4.89 4.31
C GLY A 278 -15.66 -3.73 5.15
N ILE A 279 -15.64 -2.50 4.63
CA ILE A 279 -15.30 -1.31 5.41
C ILE A 279 -16.47 -0.94 6.33
N ASP A 280 -16.25 -0.89 7.65
CA ASP A 280 -17.24 -0.38 8.61
C ASP A 280 -17.31 1.15 8.49
N ASP A 281 -18.53 1.68 8.32
CA ASP A 281 -18.88 3.11 8.30
C ASP A 281 -18.32 3.91 9.51
N ARG A 282 -17.90 3.24 10.58
CA ARG A 282 -17.33 3.81 11.81
C ARG A 282 -15.80 3.73 11.90
N THR A 283 -15.13 3.18 10.88
CA THR A 283 -13.66 3.21 10.80
C THR A 283 -13.15 4.65 10.81
N LEU A 284 -11.99 4.88 11.42
CA LEU A 284 -11.41 6.22 11.51
C LEU A 284 -11.15 6.80 10.12
N GLU A 285 -10.55 6.00 9.22
CA GLU A 285 -10.17 6.38 7.86
C GLU A 285 -11.39 6.78 7.00
N ALA A 286 -12.53 6.06 7.09
CA ALA A 286 -13.77 6.44 6.39
C ALA A 286 -14.38 7.76 6.93
N ASN A 287 -14.18 8.06 8.22
CA ASN A 287 -14.65 9.30 8.85
C ASN A 287 -13.64 10.47 8.74
N GLN A 288 -12.47 10.23 8.14
CA GLN A 288 -11.43 11.23 7.86
C GLN A 288 -11.45 11.73 6.40
N LEU A 289 -12.44 11.35 5.59
CA LEU A 289 -12.56 11.81 4.21
C LEU A 289 -13.14 13.23 4.12
N LEU A 290 -12.52 14.04 3.26
CA LEU A 290 -12.94 15.39 2.91
C LEU A 290 -13.25 15.45 1.42
N ALA A 291 -14.38 16.04 1.03
CA ALA A 291 -14.59 16.46 -0.35
C ALA A 291 -13.93 17.82 -0.58
N TYR A 292 -13.44 18.06 -1.79
CA TYR A 292 -12.83 19.34 -2.17
C TYR A 292 -13.29 19.86 -3.54
N ALA A 293 -13.14 21.17 -3.70
CA ALA A 293 -13.23 21.90 -4.95
C ALA A 293 -11.92 22.70 -5.14
N ALA A 294 -11.22 22.49 -6.24
CA ALA A 294 -9.93 23.09 -6.57
C ALA A 294 -10.00 23.80 -7.93
N ARG A 295 -9.23 24.88 -8.11
CA ARG A 295 -9.19 25.60 -9.40
C ARG A 295 -8.42 24.79 -10.43
N LEU A 296 -8.96 24.62 -11.64
CA LEU A 296 -8.35 23.80 -12.70
C LEU A 296 -7.04 24.41 -13.26
N GLU A 297 -6.80 25.70 -13.02
CA GLU A 297 -5.63 26.44 -13.52
C GLU A 297 -4.35 26.18 -12.70
N ASP A 298 -4.44 26.16 -11.37
CA ASP A 298 -3.29 26.15 -10.45
C ASP A 298 -3.43 25.16 -9.29
N GLY A 299 -4.47 24.32 -9.26
CA GLY A 299 -4.75 23.39 -8.16
C GLY A 299 -5.30 24.06 -6.89
N GLY A 300 -5.30 25.39 -6.81
CA GLY A 300 -5.59 26.11 -5.57
C GLY A 300 -6.97 25.80 -5.00
N LEU A 301 -6.99 25.36 -3.74
CA LEU A 301 -8.21 25.00 -3.00
C LEU A 301 -9.21 26.16 -2.95
N ILE A 302 -10.44 25.91 -3.38
CA ILE A 302 -11.57 26.85 -3.36
C ILE A 302 -12.46 26.60 -2.15
N ALA A 303 -12.79 25.33 -1.90
CA ALA A 303 -13.60 24.90 -0.76
C ALA A 303 -13.30 23.43 -0.40
N SER A 304 -13.47 23.08 0.86
CA SER A 304 -13.50 21.68 1.33
C SER A 304 -14.61 21.50 2.35
N SER A 305 -15.08 20.26 2.51
CA SER A 305 -16.10 19.89 3.50
C SER A 305 -15.89 18.44 3.95
N PRO A 306 -15.96 18.13 5.26
CA PRO A 306 -15.95 16.76 5.74
C PRO A 306 -17.09 15.94 5.12
N MET A 307 -16.79 14.70 4.75
CA MET A 307 -17.80 13.77 4.25
C MET A 307 -18.53 13.09 5.40
N THR A 308 -19.81 12.80 5.19
CA THR A 308 -20.62 11.97 6.07
C THR A 308 -20.92 10.63 5.41
N VAL A 309 -20.75 9.54 6.16
CA VAL A 309 -21.15 8.20 5.74
C VAL A 309 -22.66 8.01 5.96
N HIS A 310 -23.37 7.56 4.93
CA HIS A 310 -24.76 7.11 5.01
C HIS A 310 -24.98 5.99 3.98
N ASP A 311 -25.54 4.85 4.41
CA ASP A 311 -25.88 3.71 3.55
C ASP A 311 -24.69 3.28 2.66
N HIS A 312 -23.52 3.05 3.28
CA HIS A 312 -22.23 2.75 2.63
C HIS A 312 -21.79 3.75 1.54
N THR A 313 -22.30 4.98 1.57
CA THR A 313 -21.91 6.06 0.67
C THR A 313 -21.35 7.22 1.49
N VAL A 314 -20.14 7.66 1.16
CA VAL A 314 -19.60 8.92 1.66
C VAL A 314 -20.08 10.06 0.78
N SER A 315 -20.57 11.14 1.38
CA SER A 315 -21.01 12.31 0.64
C SER A 315 -20.76 13.62 1.40
N ALA A 316 -20.52 14.70 0.67
CA ALA A 316 -20.49 16.06 1.19
C ALA A 316 -21.12 17.04 0.21
N ALA A 317 -21.71 18.11 0.74
CA ALA A 317 -22.12 19.27 -0.05
C ALA A 317 -21.05 20.37 0.03
N LEU A 318 -20.59 20.83 -1.14
CA LEU A 318 -19.67 21.96 -1.30
C LEU A 318 -20.44 23.17 -1.81
N PRO A 319 -20.16 24.39 -1.32
CA PRO A 319 -20.80 25.61 -1.83
C PRO A 319 -20.34 25.90 -3.26
N ILE A 320 -21.23 26.42 -4.11
CA ILE A 320 -20.83 26.94 -5.42
C ILE A 320 -20.10 28.28 -5.22
N VAL A 321 -18.80 28.29 -5.49
CA VAL A 321 -17.92 29.47 -5.34
C VAL A 321 -17.21 29.74 -6.68
N GLY A 322 -17.38 30.96 -7.22
CA GLY A 322 -16.70 31.41 -8.44
C GLY A 322 -17.41 31.04 -9.74
N GLY A 323 -18.52 31.71 -10.07
CA GLY A 323 -19.44 31.34 -11.16
C GLY A 323 -18.94 31.33 -12.61
N ASP A 324 -17.67 31.64 -12.86
CA ASP A 324 -17.02 31.57 -14.20
C ASP A 324 -15.68 30.80 -14.18
N GLN A 325 -15.24 30.26 -13.03
CA GLN A 325 -13.96 29.53 -12.94
C GLN A 325 -14.15 28.05 -13.27
N ALA A 326 -13.16 27.45 -13.95
CA ALA A 326 -13.11 26.01 -14.13
C ALA A 326 -12.67 25.35 -12.82
N VAL A 327 -13.49 24.43 -12.30
CA VAL A 327 -13.31 23.76 -11.01
C VAL A 327 -13.15 22.25 -11.22
N SER A 328 -12.18 21.67 -10.52
CA SER A 328 -12.04 20.22 -10.31
C SER A 328 -12.63 19.86 -8.95
N PHE A 329 -13.27 18.69 -8.84
CA PHE A 329 -13.81 18.17 -7.58
C PHE A 329 -13.19 16.81 -7.28
N GLY A 330 -13.00 16.51 -6.00
CA GLY A 330 -12.40 15.24 -5.57
C GLY A 330 -12.65 14.92 -4.10
N ILE A 331 -12.04 13.82 -3.65
CA ILE A 331 -11.99 13.37 -2.27
C ILE A 331 -10.52 13.26 -1.87
N ILE A 332 -10.20 13.64 -0.63
CA ILE A 332 -8.88 13.54 -0.01
C ILE A 332 -9.04 13.02 1.43
N HIS A 333 -8.06 12.24 1.91
CA HIS A 333 -7.97 11.85 3.32
C HIS A 333 -7.46 13.03 4.18
N ALA A 334 -7.86 13.11 5.44
CA ALA A 334 -7.47 14.21 6.34
C ALA A 334 -5.95 14.36 6.57
N ASP A 335 -5.18 13.32 6.26
CA ASP A 335 -3.71 13.30 6.37
C ASP A 335 -2.99 13.62 5.03
N GLY A 336 -3.74 13.84 3.94
CA GLY A 336 -3.18 14.23 2.63
C GLY A 336 -3.06 15.75 2.47
N ASP A 337 -2.13 16.20 1.61
CA ASP A 337 -1.96 17.62 1.29
C ASP A 337 -2.84 18.06 0.11
N PHE A 338 -3.37 19.28 0.17
CA PHE A 338 -4.08 19.88 -0.96
C PHE A 338 -3.13 20.33 -2.09
N ASP A 339 -1.84 20.53 -1.78
CA ASP A 339 -0.83 20.84 -2.79
C ASP A 339 -0.49 19.62 -3.67
N ASP A 340 -0.84 18.39 -3.24
CA ASP A 340 -0.71 17.15 -4.03
C ASP A 340 -1.87 16.97 -5.06
N VAL A 341 -2.84 17.89 -5.14
CA VAL A 341 -4.06 17.71 -5.96
C VAL A 341 -3.79 17.88 -7.46
N ARG A 342 -3.94 16.77 -8.20
CA ARG A 342 -3.59 16.65 -9.62
C ARG A 342 -4.69 17.13 -10.59
N VAL A 343 -4.88 18.44 -10.70
CA VAL A 343 -5.91 19.05 -11.58
C VAL A 343 -5.50 19.21 -13.05
N ASP A 344 -4.21 19.29 -13.35
CA ASP A 344 -3.71 19.71 -14.66
C ASP A 344 -3.79 18.57 -15.71
N ALA A 345 -3.18 18.74 -16.89
CA ALA A 345 -3.21 17.72 -17.93
C ALA A 345 -2.21 16.56 -17.64
N VAL A 346 -1.05 16.85 -17.07
CA VAL A 346 -0.03 15.85 -16.74
C VAL A 346 -0.47 15.03 -15.53
N GLY A 347 -0.87 15.70 -14.46
CA GLY A 347 -1.34 15.08 -13.23
C GLY A 347 -2.53 14.16 -13.44
N ARG A 348 -3.51 14.53 -14.28
CA ARG A 348 -4.63 13.63 -14.65
C ARG A 348 -4.23 12.46 -15.54
N ASP A 349 -3.15 12.57 -16.31
CA ASP A 349 -2.61 11.43 -17.05
C ASP A 349 -1.83 10.48 -16.12
N LEU A 350 -1.04 11.03 -15.18
CA LEU A 350 -0.34 10.26 -14.13
C LEU A 350 -1.32 9.59 -13.15
N LEU A 351 -2.43 10.24 -12.79
CA LEU A 351 -3.49 9.64 -11.97
C LEU A 351 -3.97 8.32 -12.58
N ARG A 352 -4.18 8.27 -13.90
CA ARG A 352 -4.62 7.04 -14.58
C ARG A 352 -3.53 5.97 -14.58
N VAL A 353 -2.27 6.36 -14.75
CA VAL A 353 -1.10 5.46 -14.62
C VAL A 353 -1.06 4.87 -13.21
N ASP A 354 -1.23 5.68 -12.16
CA ASP A 354 -1.23 5.21 -10.78
C ASP A 354 -2.39 4.25 -10.51
N ARG A 355 -3.58 4.54 -11.03
CA ARG A 355 -4.72 3.61 -10.95
C ARG A 355 -4.42 2.27 -11.61
N GLN A 356 -3.80 2.28 -12.79
CA GLN A 356 -3.36 1.04 -13.47
C GLN A 356 -2.30 0.29 -12.66
N MET A 357 -1.38 1.00 -12.00
CA MET A 357 -0.37 0.38 -11.13
C MET A 357 -0.93 -0.16 -9.82
N VAL A 358 -2.00 0.44 -9.28
CA VAL A 358 -2.76 -0.07 -8.13
C VAL A 358 -3.49 -1.37 -8.47
N ASP A 359 -4.14 -1.46 -9.63
CA ASP A 359 -4.67 -2.74 -10.16
C ASP A 359 -3.54 -3.77 -10.29
N ALA A 360 -2.43 -3.37 -10.92
CA ALA A 360 -1.30 -4.26 -11.16
C ALA A 360 -0.68 -4.81 -9.86
N PHE A 361 -0.60 -3.98 -8.82
CA PHE A 361 -0.19 -4.36 -7.48
C PHE A 361 -1.18 -5.33 -6.83
N GLY A 362 -2.49 -5.02 -6.86
CA GLY A 362 -3.54 -5.88 -6.28
C GLY A 362 -3.53 -7.28 -6.89
N ASP A 363 -3.40 -7.39 -8.21
CA ASP A 363 -3.26 -8.66 -8.91
C ASP A 363 -1.93 -9.37 -8.57
N GLN A 364 -0.80 -8.65 -8.50
CA GLN A 364 0.48 -9.23 -8.10
C GLN A 364 0.42 -9.83 -6.69
N ARG A 365 -0.19 -9.12 -5.73
CA ARG A 365 -0.41 -9.61 -4.36
C ARG A 365 -1.33 -10.83 -4.34
N ALA A 366 -2.46 -10.78 -5.06
CA ALA A 366 -3.38 -11.92 -5.20
C ALA A 366 -2.71 -13.17 -5.77
N ALA A 367 -1.80 -13.00 -6.74
CA ALA A 367 -1.05 -14.11 -7.31
C ALA A 367 -0.13 -14.82 -6.29
N VAL A 368 0.51 -14.05 -5.40
CA VAL A 368 1.39 -14.59 -4.35
C VAL A 368 0.57 -15.20 -3.21
N ALA A 369 -0.50 -14.53 -2.78
CA ALA A 369 -1.43 -15.03 -1.76
C ALA A 369 -2.02 -16.39 -2.14
N GLU A 370 -2.42 -16.57 -3.40
CA GLU A 370 -3.02 -17.80 -3.89
C GLU A 370 -2.04 -19.00 -3.83
N LEU A 371 -0.79 -18.80 -4.23
CA LEU A 371 0.26 -19.85 -4.13
C LEU A 371 0.58 -20.19 -2.67
N HIS A 372 0.64 -19.18 -1.79
CA HIS A 372 0.98 -19.37 -0.39
C HIS A 372 -0.17 -20.05 0.39
N ARG A 373 -1.44 -19.79 0.01
CA ARG A 373 -2.62 -20.44 0.57
C ARG A 373 -2.59 -21.96 0.40
N THR A 374 -2.11 -22.45 -0.74
CA THR A 374 -2.12 -23.90 -1.07
C THR A 374 -0.75 -24.57 -1.07
N SER A 375 0.34 -23.88 -0.75
CA SER A 375 1.72 -24.40 -0.81
C SER A 375 1.95 -25.70 -0.02
N LEU A 376 1.06 -25.99 0.93
CA LEU A 376 1.11 -27.10 1.88
C LEU A 376 -0.03 -28.11 1.68
N LEU A 377 -0.71 -28.06 0.52
CA LEU A 377 -1.78 -28.97 0.12
C LEU A 377 -1.30 -29.89 -1.02
N ASP A 378 -1.86 -31.11 -1.07
CA ASP A 378 -1.48 -32.16 -2.03
C ASP A 378 -1.84 -31.83 -3.50
N ASP A 379 -2.88 -31.01 -3.72
CA ASP A 379 -3.24 -30.48 -5.04
C ASP A 379 -3.16 -28.95 -5.01
N GLN A 380 -2.38 -28.42 -5.95
CA GLN A 380 -2.09 -26.99 -6.11
C GLN A 380 -2.49 -26.50 -7.51
N THR A 381 -3.11 -27.36 -8.33
CA THR A 381 -3.38 -27.09 -9.77
C THR A 381 -4.25 -25.84 -9.95
N GLU A 382 -5.36 -25.77 -9.19
CA GLU A 382 -6.29 -24.63 -9.23
C GLU A 382 -5.63 -23.32 -8.78
N ALA A 383 -4.78 -23.37 -7.75
CA ALA A 383 -4.06 -22.21 -7.25
C ALA A 383 -2.96 -21.73 -8.20
N LEU A 384 -2.28 -22.65 -8.89
CA LEU A 384 -1.32 -22.34 -9.95
C LEU A 384 -2.00 -21.67 -11.16
N ASP A 385 -3.17 -22.16 -11.56
CA ASP A 385 -3.99 -21.56 -12.63
C ASP A 385 -4.53 -20.18 -12.23
N ALA A 386 -5.04 -20.04 -11.01
CA ALA A 386 -5.52 -18.77 -10.47
C ALA A 386 -4.37 -17.74 -10.33
N SER A 387 -3.25 -18.11 -9.74
CA SER A 387 -2.04 -17.27 -9.66
C SER A 387 -1.56 -16.84 -11.05
N THR A 388 -1.58 -17.75 -12.03
CA THR A 388 -1.17 -17.44 -13.41
C THR A 388 -2.16 -16.55 -14.16
N ARG A 389 -3.45 -16.52 -13.77
CA ARG A 389 -4.40 -15.49 -14.23
C ARG A 389 -4.05 -14.12 -13.63
N TYR A 390 -3.83 -14.06 -12.32
CA TYR A 390 -3.48 -12.82 -11.61
C TYR A 390 -2.16 -12.21 -12.12
N ILE A 391 -1.07 -12.98 -12.27
CA ILE A 391 0.19 -12.50 -12.86
C ILE A 391 -0.01 -11.88 -14.26
N ARG A 392 -0.94 -12.41 -15.06
CA ARG A 392 -1.23 -11.87 -16.39
C ARG A 392 -2.01 -10.57 -16.32
N ALA A 393 -2.98 -10.46 -15.42
CA ALA A 393 -3.74 -9.24 -15.21
C ALA A 393 -2.82 -8.12 -14.67
N ALA A 394 -1.95 -8.44 -13.72
CA ALA A 394 -0.88 -7.55 -13.24
C ALA A 394 0.03 -7.04 -14.38
N LYS A 395 0.53 -7.93 -15.25
CA LYS A 395 1.33 -7.54 -16.41
C LYS A 395 0.54 -6.72 -17.44
N ALA A 396 -0.75 -6.99 -17.63
CA ALA A 396 -1.59 -6.23 -18.56
C ALA A 396 -1.79 -4.79 -18.05
N ALA A 397 -2.17 -4.62 -16.79
CA ALA A 397 -2.36 -3.30 -16.18
C ALA A 397 -1.05 -2.47 -16.17
N ALA A 398 0.09 -3.08 -15.83
CA ALA A 398 1.40 -2.42 -15.93
C ALA A 398 1.79 -2.07 -17.38
N GLY A 399 1.50 -2.93 -18.35
CA GLY A 399 1.76 -2.66 -19.78
C GLY A 399 0.87 -1.55 -20.35
N ASP A 400 -0.39 -1.46 -19.93
CA ASP A 400 -1.29 -0.37 -20.28
C ASP A 400 -0.85 0.96 -19.63
N ALA A 401 -0.21 0.90 -18.45
CA ALA A 401 0.41 2.05 -17.79
C ALA A 401 1.68 2.54 -18.53
N LEU A 402 2.56 1.62 -18.94
CA LEU A 402 3.73 1.91 -19.78
C LEU A 402 3.34 2.57 -21.09
N THR A 403 2.39 1.96 -21.82
CA THR A 403 1.86 2.50 -23.09
C THR A 403 1.41 3.95 -22.92
N ARG A 404 0.75 4.27 -21.79
CA ARG A 404 0.29 5.61 -21.45
C ARG A 404 1.41 6.62 -21.20
N LEU A 405 2.50 6.19 -20.56
CA LEU A 405 3.68 7.01 -20.31
C LEU A 405 4.48 7.24 -21.61
N GLU A 406 4.63 6.21 -22.44
CA GLU A 406 5.29 6.28 -23.75
C GLU A 406 4.54 7.21 -24.72
N GLU A 407 3.21 7.06 -24.85
CA GLU A 407 2.35 7.98 -25.62
C GLU A 407 2.51 9.44 -25.15
N ARG A 408 2.77 9.65 -23.87
CA ARG A 408 2.98 10.99 -23.29
C ARG A 408 4.38 11.54 -23.61
N LEU A 409 5.43 10.71 -23.63
CA LEU A 409 6.78 11.12 -24.04
C LEU A 409 6.84 11.47 -25.53
N ASP A 410 6.16 10.71 -26.38
CA ASP A 410 6.02 10.99 -27.82
C ASP A 410 5.26 12.31 -28.07
N ALA A 411 4.33 12.68 -27.18
CA ALA A 411 3.59 13.93 -27.23
C ALA A 411 4.41 15.13 -26.71
N SER A 412 5.40 15.57 -27.51
CA SER A 412 6.22 16.80 -27.37
C SER A 412 6.07 17.56 -26.03
N ILE A 413 6.79 17.09 -25.01
CA ILE A 413 6.84 17.73 -23.69
C ILE A 413 7.87 18.86 -23.71
N ASP A 414 7.43 20.11 -23.64
CA ASP A 414 8.31 21.29 -23.64
C ASP A 414 9.04 21.51 -22.30
N ASP A 415 8.49 20.98 -21.22
CA ASP A 415 9.03 21.04 -19.87
C ASP A 415 10.00 19.88 -19.61
N VAL A 416 11.20 20.18 -19.10
CA VAL A 416 12.26 19.20 -18.86
C VAL A 416 11.99 18.38 -17.61
N ASP A 417 11.53 19.01 -16.53
CA ASP A 417 11.31 18.38 -15.24
C ASP A 417 10.14 17.38 -15.33
N VAL A 418 9.09 17.75 -16.08
CA VAL A 418 7.96 16.86 -16.41
C VAL A 418 8.43 15.66 -17.25
N ARG A 419 9.36 15.86 -18.18
CA ARG A 419 9.89 14.77 -19.01
C ARG A 419 10.72 13.81 -18.16
N GLU A 420 11.64 14.31 -17.34
CA GLU A 420 12.46 13.50 -16.44
C GLU A 420 11.60 12.69 -15.45
N LEU A 421 10.51 13.29 -14.94
CA LEU A 421 9.52 12.59 -14.10
C LEU A 421 8.86 11.41 -14.84
N ILE A 422 8.44 11.60 -16.10
CA ILE A 422 7.78 10.55 -16.87
C ILE A 422 8.77 9.46 -17.27
N GLU A 423 10.00 9.81 -17.70
CA GLU A 423 11.08 8.84 -17.95
C GLU A 423 11.41 8.02 -16.69
N ALA A 424 11.41 8.64 -15.51
CA ALA A 424 11.59 7.94 -14.23
C ALA A 424 10.41 7.00 -13.90
N ARG A 425 9.16 7.40 -14.18
CA ARG A 425 7.98 6.53 -14.01
C ARG A 425 8.02 5.34 -14.97
N VAL A 426 8.43 5.52 -16.23
CA VAL A 426 8.63 4.41 -17.18
C VAL A 426 9.59 3.37 -16.59
N ALA A 427 10.79 3.80 -16.19
CA ALA A 427 11.80 2.90 -15.62
C ALA A 427 11.34 2.19 -14.33
N ALA A 428 10.52 2.84 -13.50
CA ALA A 428 9.94 2.24 -12.30
C ALA A 428 8.91 1.15 -12.65
N VAL A 429 8.02 1.40 -13.62
CA VAL A 429 7.00 0.42 -14.05
C VAL A 429 7.63 -0.76 -14.80
N GLU A 430 8.65 -0.53 -15.65
CA GLU A 430 9.43 -1.63 -16.28
C GLU A 430 10.07 -2.53 -15.21
N ALA A 431 10.67 -1.94 -14.17
CA ALA A 431 11.27 -2.70 -13.08
C ALA A 431 10.23 -3.52 -12.29
N PHE A 432 9.00 -3.00 -12.15
CA PHE A 432 7.88 -3.76 -11.59
C PHE A 432 7.46 -4.92 -12.50
N GLU A 433 7.28 -4.72 -13.81
CA GLU A 433 6.86 -5.80 -14.72
C GLU A 433 7.88 -6.96 -14.71
N ILE A 434 9.18 -6.63 -14.67
CA ILE A 434 10.26 -7.62 -14.53
C ILE A 434 10.15 -8.40 -13.20
N ARG A 435 9.77 -7.74 -12.09
CA ARG A 435 9.55 -8.40 -10.79
C ARG A 435 8.34 -9.33 -10.82
N VAL A 436 7.23 -8.89 -11.42
CA VAL A 436 6.00 -9.68 -11.63
C VAL A 436 6.30 -10.93 -12.46
N GLU A 437 7.03 -10.78 -13.57
CA GLU A 437 7.39 -11.90 -14.44
C GLU A 437 8.28 -12.93 -13.74
N ARG A 438 9.25 -12.47 -12.93
CA ARG A 438 10.11 -13.33 -12.11
C ARG A 438 9.40 -13.98 -10.93
N ARG A 439 8.16 -13.56 -10.60
CA ARG A 439 7.40 -13.99 -9.42
C ARG A 439 8.22 -13.91 -8.12
N ALA A 440 9.11 -12.92 -8.03
CA ALA A 440 10.09 -12.84 -6.96
C ALA A 440 9.40 -12.46 -5.64
N VAL A 441 9.58 -13.30 -4.61
CA VAL A 441 9.18 -13.01 -3.22
C VAL A 441 10.45 -12.86 -2.40
N SER A 442 10.60 -11.72 -1.75
CA SER A 442 11.70 -11.43 -0.82
C SER A 442 11.28 -11.78 0.61
N ALA A 443 12.25 -12.05 1.48
CA ALA A 443 11.96 -12.28 2.90
C ALA A 443 11.37 -11.00 3.53
N GLY A 444 10.19 -11.11 4.14
CA GLY A 444 9.39 -9.99 4.65
C GLY A 444 8.28 -9.52 3.71
N THR A 445 8.30 -9.90 2.41
CA THR A 445 7.25 -9.55 1.43
C THR A 445 6.25 -10.67 1.20
N GLU A 446 6.22 -11.69 2.06
CA GLU A 446 5.25 -12.79 2.02
C GLU A 446 3.79 -12.23 2.12
N PRO A 447 2.76 -13.00 1.76
CA PRO A 447 1.37 -12.61 2.02
C PRO A 447 1.10 -12.27 3.49
N LEU A 448 0.15 -11.37 3.69
CA LEU A 448 -0.41 -11.03 4.99
C LEU A 448 -1.55 -12.01 5.33
N LEU A 449 -1.83 -12.22 6.62
CA LEU A 449 -2.99 -13.01 7.04
C LEU A 449 -4.28 -12.45 6.44
N ALA A 450 -4.42 -11.12 6.38
CA ALA A 450 -5.52 -10.43 5.73
C ALA A 450 -5.75 -10.87 4.27
N GLU A 451 -4.69 -11.04 3.48
CA GLU A 451 -4.81 -11.45 2.07
C GLU A 451 -5.18 -12.93 1.93
N LEU A 452 -4.85 -13.75 2.94
CA LEU A 452 -5.05 -15.20 2.93
C LEU A 452 -6.44 -15.63 3.41
N VAL A 453 -7.07 -14.90 4.34
CA VAL A 453 -8.38 -15.28 4.93
C VAL A 453 -9.60 -14.66 4.23
N SER A 454 -9.42 -13.60 3.41
CA SER A 454 -10.52 -12.81 2.85
C SER A 454 -11.40 -13.51 1.81
N ARG A 455 -11.06 -14.73 1.39
CA ARG A 455 -11.75 -15.46 0.30
C ARG A 455 -12.67 -16.59 0.75
N SER A 456 -12.85 -16.82 2.05
CA SER A 456 -13.73 -17.88 2.57
C SER A 456 -15.22 -17.49 2.68
N GLY A 457 -15.57 -16.22 2.47
CA GLY A 457 -16.91 -15.67 2.76
C GLY A 457 -17.82 -15.40 1.55
N ALA A 458 -17.42 -15.77 0.33
CA ALA A 458 -18.17 -15.48 -0.91
C ALA A 458 -18.74 -16.77 -1.56
N GLU A 459 -19.79 -17.34 -0.96
CA GLU A 459 -20.73 -18.29 -1.58
C GLU A 459 -22.13 -17.66 -1.73
#